data_AF-A0A5B7K1B4-F1
#
_entry.id   AF-A0A5B7K1B4-F1
#
_cell.length_a   1.000
_cell.length_b   1.000
_cell.length_c   1.000
_cell.angle_alpha   90.00
_cell.angle_beta   90.00
_cell.angle_gamma   90.00
#
_symmetry.space_group_name_H-M   'P 1'
#
loop_
_entity.id
_entity.type
_entity.pdbx_description
1 polymer ?
#
loop_
_entity_poly.entity_id
_entity_poly.type
_entity_poly.pdbx_seq_one_letter_code
_entity_poly.pdbx_strand_id
1 'polypeptide(L)' 'MHFSQAVAIVQHQVGTIRGVQVLYSDTTSLETDLILNLSQDGIQLFFDPLCQRLKVIEVYNMKAVKLKYW' A
#
# COMPACT_ATOMS: atom_id res chain seq x y z
N MET A 1 -11.21 4.42 0.32
CA MET A 1 -10.42 4.09 -0.88
C MET A 1 -10.44 2.58 -1.08
N HIS A 2 -10.80 2.09 -2.27
CA HIS A 2 -10.78 0.65 -2.59
C HIS A 2 -9.39 0.22 -3.08
N PHE A 3 -9.03 -1.05 -2.90
CA PHE A 3 -7.73 -1.59 -3.33
C PHE A 3 -7.47 -1.38 -4.83
N SER A 4 -8.42 -1.71 -5.69
CA SER A 4 -8.28 -1.51 -7.15
C SER A 4 -8.03 -0.04 -7.52
N GLN A 5 -8.68 0.88 -6.81
CA GLN A 5 -8.45 2.32 -6.97
C GLN A 5 -7.03 2.71 -6.54
N ALA A 6 -6.52 2.12 -5.45
CA ALA A 6 -5.15 2.33 -5.00
C ALA A 6 -4.11 1.84 -6.00
N VAL A 7 -4.32 0.65 -6.55
CA VAL A 7 -3.48 0.11 -7.62
C VAL A 7 -3.51 1.03 -8.83
N ALA A 8 -4.68 1.49 -9.26
CA ALA A 8 -4.80 2.41 -10.40
C ALA A 8 -4.10 3.77 -10.17
N ILE A 9 -4.19 4.33 -8.96
CA ILE A 9 -3.49 5.57 -8.59
C ILE A 9 -1.98 5.37 -8.63
N VAL A 10 -1.48 4.27 -8.05
CA VAL A 10 -0.05 3.95 -8.05
C VAL A 10 0.46 3.73 -9.48
N GLN A 11 -0.32 3.06 -10.33
CA GLN A 11 -0.03 2.90 -11.76
C GLN A 11 -0.01 4.23 -12.53
N HIS A 12 -0.82 5.22 -12.14
CA HIS A 12 -0.76 6.55 -12.76
C HIS A 12 0.43 7.39 -12.28
N GLN A 13 1.10 7.00 -11.19
CA GLN A 13 2.29 7.68 -10.64
C GLN A 13 3.61 7.00 -11.03
N VAL A 14 3.64 6.34 -12.19
CA VAL A 14 4.85 5.73 -12.75
C VAL A 14 5.97 6.76 -12.85
N GLY A 15 7.12 6.43 -12.25
CA GLY A 15 8.32 7.27 -12.22
C GLY A 15 8.51 8.04 -10.90
N THR A 16 7.43 8.35 -10.18
CA THR A 16 7.47 8.87 -8.81
C THR A 16 7.56 7.74 -7.80
N ILE A 17 6.66 6.76 -7.88
CA ILE A 17 6.69 5.53 -7.08
C ILE A 17 7.51 4.49 -7.84
N ARG A 18 8.60 3.98 -7.22
CA ARG A 18 9.63 3.20 -7.93
C ARG A 18 9.77 1.74 -7.51
N GLY A 19 8.88 1.26 -6.63
CA GLY A 19 8.81 -0.16 -6.29
C GLY A 19 7.50 -0.45 -5.59
N VAL A 20 6.71 -1.37 -6.16
CA VAL A 20 5.38 -1.72 -5.65
C VAL A 20 5.26 -3.23 -5.61
N GLN A 21 4.85 -3.75 -4.47
CA GLN A 21 4.59 -5.17 -4.27
C GLN A 21 3.21 -5.35 -3.66
N VAL A 22 2.49 -6.36 -4.13
CA VAL A 22 1.23 -6.78 -3.52
C VAL A 22 1.53 -8.04 -2.71
N LEU A 23 1.25 -8.00 -1.41
CA LEU A 23 1.43 -9.11 -0.50
C LEU A 23 0.05 -9.57 -0.03
N TYR A 24 -0.19 -10.87 -0.14
CA TYR A 24 -1.41 -11.52 0.33
C TYR A 24 -1.06 -12.96 0.73
N SER A 25 -1.85 -13.58 1.59
CA SER A 25 -1.69 -14.98 1.98
C SER A 25 -2.94 -15.77 1.63
N ASP A 26 -2.77 -16.81 0.80
CA ASP A 26 -3.86 -17.71 0.40
C ASP A 26 -4.18 -18.77 1.46
N THR A 27 -3.29 -18.98 2.44
CA THR A 27 -3.38 -20.07 3.42
C THR A 27 -4.18 -19.72 4.67
N THR A 28 -4.36 -18.44 4.97
CA THR A 28 -4.98 -17.95 6.22
C THR A 28 -6.14 -17.03 5.86
N SER A 29 -7.21 -17.65 5.37
CA SER A 29 -8.33 -17.03 4.65
C SER A 29 -9.18 -16.01 5.41
N LEU A 30 -8.81 -15.62 6.64
CA LEU A 30 -9.60 -14.71 7.48
C LEU A 30 -8.80 -13.60 8.19
N GLU A 31 -7.47 -13.67 8.26
CA GLU A 31 -6.70 -12.78 9.15
C GLU A 31 -5.58 -11.99 8.47
N THR A 32 -5.16 -12.36 7.27
CA THR A 32 -4.08 -11.63 6.60
C THR A 32 -4.64 -10.50 5.75
N ASP A 33 -4.39 -9.26 6.18
CA ASP A 33 -4.71 -8.05 5.42
C ASP A 33 -4.05 -8.09 4.03
N LEU A 34 -4.71 -7.53 3.03
CA LEU A 34 -4.15 -7.34 1.69
C LEU A 34 -3.22 -6.11 1.74
N ILE A 35 -1.93 -6.29 1.45
CA ILE A 35 -0.94 -5.23 1.66
C ILE A 35 -0.40 -4.74 0.32
N LEU A 36 -0.46 -3.43 0.10
CA LEU A 36 0.26 -2.76 -0.97
C LEU A 36 1.52 -2.12 -0.39
N ASN A 37 2.67 -2.71 -0.69
CA ASN A 37 3.97 -2.26 -0.20
C ASN A 37 4.65 -1.36 -1.23
N LEU A 38 4.85 -0.09 -0.88
CA LEU A 38 5.62 0.89 -1.64
C LEU A 38 7.08 0.80 -1.17
N SER A 39 7.77 -0.26 -1.62
CA SER A 39 9.01 -0.75 -1.01
C SER A 39 10.17 0.26 -1.04
N GLN A 40 10.18 1.18 -2.00
CA GLN A 40 11.19 2.23 -2.11
C GLN A 40 10.79 3.55 -1.42
N ASP A 41 9.51 3.69 -1.06
CA ASP A 41 8.94 4.91 -0.50
C ASP A 41 8.78 4.81 1.03
N GLY A 42 8.95 3.62 1.61
CA GLY A 42 8.90 3.42 3.06
C GLY A 42 7.48 3.37 3.63
N ILE A 43 6.48 3.08 2.79
CA ILE A 43 5.05 3.12 3.12
C ILE A 43 4.39 1.79 2.78
N GLN A 44 3.52 1.30 3.66
CA GLN A 44 2.65 0.16 3.43
C GLN A 44 1.19 0.57 3.60
N LEU A 45 0.34 0.11 2.69
CA LEU A 45 -1.10 0.31 2.76
C LEU A 45 -1.76 -1.03 3.05
N PHE A 46 -2.45 -1.12 4.18
CA PHE A 46 -3.17 -2.32 4.60
C PHE A 46 -4.64 -2.19 4.23
N PHE A 47 -5.16 -3.18 3.53
CA PHE A 47 -6.55 -3.27 3.13
C PHE A 47 -7.22 -4.44 3.83
N ASP A 48 -8.44 -4.20 4.29
CA ASP A 48 -9.30 -5.25 4.80
C ASP A 48 -9.53 -6.32 3.71
N PRO A 49 -9.32 -7.61 4.01
CA PRO A 49 -9.37 -8.66 2.98
C PRO A 49 -10.79 -8.90 2.45
N LEU A 50 -11.84 -8.61 3.23
CA LEU A 50 -13.23 -8.83 2.84
C LEU A 50 -13.79 -7.63 2.08
N CYS A 51 -13.61 -6.43 2.62
CA CYS A 51 -14.15 -5.19 2.07
C CYS A 51 -13.22 -4.52 1.05
N GLN A 52 -11.96 -4.95 0.97
CA GLN A 52 -10.90 -4.34 0.16
C GLN A 52 -10.77 -2.83 0.38
N ARG A 53 -11.02 -2.38 1.62
CA ARG A 53 -10.97 -0.98 2.01
C ARG A 53 -9.69 -0.72 2.77
N LEU A 54 -9.06 0.42 2.47
CA LEU A 54 -7.89 0.89 3.19
C LEU A 54 -8.22 1.03 4.69
N LYS A 55 -7.45 0.34 5.53
CA LYS A 55 -7.60 0.28 6.98
C LYS A 55 -6.47 1.01 7.69
N VAL A 56 -5.23 0.79 7.26
CA VAL A 56 -4.03 1.40 7.85
C VAL A 56 -3.09 1.91 6.75
N ILE A 57 -2.51 3.08 6.99
CA ILE A 57 -1.34 3.57 6.27
C ILE A 57 -0.19 3.53 7.26
N GLU A 58 0.76 2.63 7.03
CA GLU A 58 1.96 2.50 7.86
C GLU A 58 3.14 3.16 7.17
N VAL A 59 3.91 3.94 7.93
CA VAL A 59 5.21 4.44 7.50
C VAL A 59 6.28 3.66 8.26
N TYR A 60 6.84 2.65 7.62
CA TYR A 60 7.86 1.79 8.24
C TYR A 60 9.28 2.34 8.09
N ASN A 61 9.51 3.27 7.15
CA ASN A 61 10.81 3.92 6.96
C ASN A 61 10.69 5.43 6.80
N MET A 62 10.83 6.14 7.92
CA MET A 62 10.80 7.61 7.96
C MET A 62 11.93 8.28 7.17
N LYS A 63 13.04 7.59 6.85
CA LYS A 63 14.13 8.16 6.03
C LYS A 63 13.76 8.26 4.55
N ALA A 64 12.81 7.45 4.09
CA ALA A 64 12.33 7.44 2.71
C ALA A 64 11.16 8.42 2.48
N VAL A 65 10.57 8.95 3.56
CA VAL A 65 9.41 9.85 3.50
C VAL A 65 9.83 11.29 3.71
N LYS A 66 9.28 12.20 2.88
CA LYS A 66 9.43 13.64 3.05
C LYS A 66 8.07 14.32 3.06
N LEU A 67 7.73 14.94 4.19
CA LEU A 67 6.58 15.83 4.27
C LEU A 67 6.92 17.16 3.60
N LYS A 68 6.02 17.66 2.76
CA LYS A 68 6.11 18.98 2.15
C LYS A 68 4.82 19.73 2.46
N TYR A 69 4.96 20.97 2.92
CA TYR A 69 3.85 21.92 2.94
C TYR A 69 3.71 22.50 1.53
N TRP A 70 2.47 22.53 1.04
CA TRP A 70 2.09 23.21 -0.20
C TRP A 70 1.61 24.61 0.11
#